data_AF-A0A0M9VLW6-F1
#
_entry.id   AF-A0A0M9VLW6-F1
#
_cell.length_a   1.000
_cell.length_b   1.000
_cell.length_c   1.000
_cell.angle_alpha   90.00
_cell.angle_beta   90.00
_cell.angle_gamma   90.00
#
_symmetry.space_group_name_H-M   'P 1'
#
loop_
_entity.id
_entity.type
_entity.pdbx_description
1 polymer ?
#
loop_
_entity_poly.entity_id
_entity_poly.type
_entity_poly.pdbx_seq_one_letter_code
_entity_poly.pdbx_strand_id
1 'polypeptide(L)'
;MRLATWNVNSIRARVDRTVDFAVRESIDVLAMQEIKCKVEQFPFEKFEEAGYHVEAHGFSQWNGVAIASREPLEDVRTSFPGMPGFAKGHEGPDAPQEARAIGARVGGVDVWSLYVPNGRALEDPHFTYKLHWLKALEEFTRDTLTASPATPLALVGDFNIAPTDADNGDPTIVPGFSTHVSPVEREAFAALEAAGLRDVVRPLVPEGFTYWDYKQLRFPRNQGLRIDFILGSEAFADAVTGASIHRNERKGDGPSDHVPVVVDLDLDGPDDDDRPMIW
;
A
#
# COMPACT_ATOMS: atom_id res chain seq x y z
N MET A 1 -3.90 15.51 -7.99
CA MET A 1 -4.44 14.38 -7.20
C MET A 1 -3.53 14.09 -6.01
N ARG A 2 -4.06 13.85 -4.82
CA ARG A 2 -3.31 13.44 -3.62
C ARG A 2 -3.62 11.98 -3.26
N LEU A 3 -2.64 11.10 -3.44
CA LEU A 3 -2.75 9.66 -3.18
C LEU A 3 -2.05 9.30 -1.87
N ALA A 4 -2.77 8.62 -0.99
CA ALA A 4 -2.25 8.10 0.27
C ALA A 4 -2.38 6.58 0.36
N THR A 5 -1.45 5.96 1.05
CA THR A 5 -1.58 4.57 1.51
C THR A 5 -1.42 4.49 3.03
N TRP A 6 -2.24 3.68 3.69
CA TRP A 6 -2.20 3.49 5.14
C TRP A 6 -2.69 2.10 5.56
N ASN A 7 -1.80 1.31 6.19
CA ASN A 7 -2.22 0.17 6.99
C ASN A 7 -2.93 0.67 8.26
N VAL A 8 -4.26 0.51 8.29
CA VAL A 8 -5.11 1.03 9.36
C VAL A 8 -5.23 0.09 10.55
N ASN A 9 -4.74 -1.16 10.45
CA ASN A 9 -4.76 -2.15 11.53
C ASN A 9 -6.14 -2.27 12.22
N SER A 10 -7.19 -2.54 11.46
CA SER A 10 -8.63 -2.52 11.79
C SER A 10 -9.30 -1.16 11.61
N ILE A 11 -10.03 -1.03 10.49
CA ILE A 11 -10.74 0.19 10.14
C ILE A 11 -11.84 0.52 11.16
N ARG A 12 -12.55 -0.49 11.68
CA ARG A 12 -13.66 -0.27 12.64
C ARG A 12 -13.19 0.37 13.95
N ALA A 13 -11.93 0.15 14.33
CA ALA A 13 -11.35 0.76 15.52
C ALA A 13 -10.81 2.18 15.27
N ARG A 14 -10.61 2.57 14.00
CA ARG A 14 -9.88 3.78 13.61
C ARG A 14 -10.58 4.64 12.56
N VAL A 15 -11.84 4.34 12.23
CA VAL A 15 -12.58 5.02 11.15
C VAL A 15 -12.58 6.53 11.31
N ASP A 16 -12.87 7.05 12.51
CA ASP A 16 -12.90 8.51 12.73
C ASP A 16 -11.50 9.11 12.47
N ARG A 17 -10.42 8.48 12.96
CA ARG A 17 -9.04 8.94 12.70
C ARG A 17 -8.69 8.89 11.21
N THR A 18 -9.12 7.82 10.52
CA THR A 18 -8.84 7.61 9.11
C THR A 18 -9.55 8.64 8.24
N VAL A 19 -10.83 8.89 8.50
CA VAL A 19 -11.62 9.91 7.80
C VAL A 19 -11.13 11.32 8.14
N ASP A 20 -10.88 11.62 9.42
CA ASP A 20 -10.36 12.93 9.86
C ASP A 20 -9.01 13.25 9.21
N PHE A 21 -8.11 12.25 9.11
CA PHE A 21 -6.85 12.39 8.37
C PHE A 21 -7.12 12.69 6.89
N ALA A 22 -7.95 11.89 6.23
CA ALA A 22 -8.22 12.03 4.81
C ALA A 22 -8.83 13.40 4.47
N VAL A 23 -9.76 13.89 5.30
CA VAL A 23 -10.36 15.22 5.16
C VAL A 23 -9.35 16.33 5.44
N ARG A 24 -8.61 16.25 6.56
CA ARG A 24 -7.69 17.32 6.98
C ARG A 24 -6.51 17.49 6.01
N GLU A 25 -5.99 16.39 5.48
CA GLU A 25 -4.87 16.42 4.54
C GLU A 25 -5.34 16.53 3.08
N SER A 26 -6.64 16.66 2.83
CA SER A 26 -7.25 16.72 1.49
C SER A 26 -6.80 15.56 0.60
N ILE A 27 -6.86 14.33 1.13
CA ILE A 27 -6.54 13.13 0.37
C ILE A 27 -7.63 12.90 -0.67
N ASP A 28 -7.25 12.74 -1.94
CA ASP A 28 -8.21 12.41 -3.01
C ASP A 28 -8.46 10.91 -3.06
N VAL A 29 -7.39 10.10 -2.92
CA VAL A 29 -7.43 8.64 -2.94
C VAL A 29 -6.68 8.07 -1.74
N LEU A 30 -7.33 7.23 -0.95
CA LEU A 30 -6.76 6.55 0.21
C LEU A 30 -6.85 5.03 0.04
N ALA A 31 -5.70 4.40 -0.20
CA ALA A 31 -5.52 2.97 -0.16
C ALA A 31 -5.33 2.48 1.28
N MET A 32 -6.17 1.56 1.74
CA MET A 32 -6.15 1.03 3.10
C MET A 32 -5.80 -0.45 3.12
N GLN A 33 -4.97 -0.84 4.08
CA GLN A 33 -4.61 -2.23 4.36
C GLN A 33 -4.99 -2.62 5.79
N GLU A 34 -5.11 -3.92 6.02
CA GLU A 34 -5.59 -4.51 7.28
C GLU A 34 -6.91 -3.89 7.76
N ILE A 35 -7.92 -3.80 6.90
CA ILE A 35 -9.25 -3.34 7.35
C ILE A 35 -9.84 -4.27 8.42
N LYS A 36 -9.44 -5.55 8.45
CA LYS A 36 -9.78 -6.56 9.48
C LYS A 36 -11.28 -6.66 9.75
N CYS A 37 -12.06 -6.66 8.67
CA CYS A 37 -13.48 -6.91 8.74
C CYS A 37 -13.99 -7.55 7.46
N LYS A 38 -15.21 -8.10 7.54
CA LYS A 38 -15.99 -8.41 6.34
C LYS A 38 -16.50 -7.12 5.71
N VAL A 39 -16.83 -7.16 4.42
CA VAL A 39 -17.33 -5.98 3.69
C VAL A 39 -18.58 -5.41 4.36
N GLU A 40 -19.54 -6.24 4.78
CA GLU A 40 -20.78 -5.79 5.45
C GLU A 40 -20.56 -5.15 6.83
N GLN A 41 -19.34 -5.23 7.37
CA GLN A 41 -18.95 -4.61 8.64
C GLN A 41 -18.11 -3.34 8.43
N PHE A 42 -17.75 -3.01 7.19
CA PHE A 42 -16.98 -1.83 6.88
C PHE A 42 -17.83 -0.57 7.14
N PRO A 43 -17.28 0.48 7.78
CA PRO A 43 -18.04 1.67 8.15
C PRO A 43 -18.17 2.66 6.97
N PHE A 44 -18.89 2.26 5.91
CA PHE A 44 -19.06 3.05 4.68
C PHE A 44 -19.62 4.45 4.93
N GLU A 45 -20.67 4.54 5.75
CA GLU A 45 -21.41 5.79 6.04
C GLU A 45 -20.48 6.94 6.42
N LYS A 46 -19.46 6.69 7.25
CA LYS A 46 -18.49 7.71 7.68
C LYS A 46 -17.66 8.30 6.53
N PHE A 47 -17.29 7.46 5.56
CA PHE A 47 -16.55 7.89 4.38
C PHE A 47 -17.48 8.61 3.39
N GLU A 48 -18.69 8.09 3.20
CA GLU A 48 -19.71 8.68 2.32
C GLU A 48 -20.12 10.09 2.81
N GLU A 49 -20.33 10.26 4.11
CA GLU A 49 -20.57 11.57 4.75
C GLU A 49 -19.42 12.57 4.51
N ALA A 50 -18.19 12.08 4.39
CA ALA A 50 -17.00 12.88 4.09
C ALA A 50 -16.76 13.08 2.57
N GLY A 51 -17.66 12.57 1.73
CA GLY A 51 -17.61 12.72 0.28
C GLY A 51 -16.68 11.73 -0.42
N TYR A 52 -16.47 10.54 0.15
CA TYR A 52 -15.70 9.47 -0.49
C TYR A 52 -16.60 8.35 -1.00
N HIS A 53 -16.32 7.87 -2.20
CA HIS A 53 -16.68 6.55 -2.68
C HIS A 53 -15.72 5.52 -2.08
N VAL A 54 -16.20 4.34 -1.70
CA VAL A 54 -15.33 3.31 -1.11
C VAL A 54 -15.61 1.95 -1.71
N GLU A 55 -14.54 1.26 -2.08
CA GLU A 55 -14.55 -0.16 -2.41
C GLU A 55 -13.71 -0.93 -1.40
N ALA A 56 -14.25 -2.03 -0.88
CA ALA A 56 -13.61 -2.82 0.17
C ALA A 56 -13.64 -4.31 -0.16
N HIS A 57 -12.56 -4.99 0.19
CA HIS A 57 -12.40 -6.43 0.03
C HIS A 57 -11.88 -7.05 1.32
N GLY A 58 -12.67 -7.92 1.95
CA GLY A 58 -12.34 -8.53 3.23
C GLY A 58 -13.28 -9.67 3.61
N PHE A 59 -12.75 -10.69 4.28
CA PHE A 59 -13.49 -11.92 4.62
C PHE A 59 -13.65 -12.17 6.12
N SER A 60 -12.85 -11.51 6.98
CA SER A 60 -12.80 -11.80 8.42
C SER A 60 -12.05 -10.72 9.20
N GLN A 61 -11.71 -10.99 10.47
CA GLN A 61 -10.83 -10.16 11.30
C GLN A 61 -9.35 -10.15 10.86
N TRP A 62 -9.00 -10.88 9.81
CA TRP A 62 -7.65 -10.95 9.25
C TRP A 62 -7.60 -10.22 7.90
N ASN A 63 -6.44 -9.63 7.59
CA ASN A 63 -6.14 -9.00 6.31
C ASN A 63 -7.19 -7.93 5.92
N GLY A 64 -7.53 -7.89 4.64
CA GLY A 64 -8.52 -7.02 4.03
C GLY A 64 -7.92 -5.69 3.60
N VAL A 65 -8.43 -5.19 2.47
CA VAL A 65 -7.95 -3.99 1.79
C VAL A 65 -9.13 -3.18 1.28
N ALA A 66 -8.94 -1.88 1.13
CA ALA A 66 -9.95 -0.98 0.58
C ALA A 66 -9.30 0.20 -0.16
N ILE A 67 -10.07 0.86 -1.02
CA ILE A 67 -9.73 2.16 -1.61
C ILE A 67 -10.91 3.09 -1.35
N ALA A 68 -10.64 4.24 -0.74
CA ALA A 68 -11.57 5.36 -0.65
C ALA A 68 -11.14 6.45 -1.63
N SER A 69 -12.06 7.06 -2.37
CA SER A 69 -11.77 8.06 -3.40
C SER A 69 -12.82 9.16 -3.45
N ARG A 70 -12.41 10.41 -3.67
CA ARG A 70 -13.34 11.53 -3.96
C ARG A 70 -13.98 11.44 -5.34
N GLU A 71 -13.34 10.72 -6.26
CA GLU A 71 -13.88 10.39 -7.57
C GLU A 71 -14.42 8.95 -7.59
N PRO A 72 -15.35 8.61 -8.52
CA PRO A 72 -15.79 7.24 -8.70
C PRO A 72 -14.63 6.25 -8.95
N LEU A 73 -14.72 5.06 -8.38
CA LEU A 73 -13.78 3.97 -8.64
C LEU A 73 -14.28 3.16 -9.84
N GLU A 74 -13.44 3.05 -10.88
CA GLU A 74 -13.74 2.27 -12.08
C GLU A 74 -12.89 0.99 -12.13
N ASP A 75 -13.34 -0.02 -12.88
CA ASP A 75 -12.59 -1.28 -13.11
C ASP A 75 -12.04 -1.91 -11.81
N VAL A 76 -12.93 -2.06 -10.83
CA VAL A 76 -12.61 -2.59 -9.50
C VAL A 76 -12.26 -4.07 -9.60
N ARG A 77 -11.06 -4.44 -9.14
CA ARG A 77 -10.49 -5.78 -9.21
C ARG A 77 -10.00 -6.20 -7.83
N THR A 78 -10.40 -7.36 -7.32
CA THR A 78 -9.99 -7.85 -5.97
C THR A 78 -8.82 -8.83 -6.00
N SER A 79 -8.21 -9.03 -7.17
CA SER A 79 -7.03 -9.88 -7.39
C SER A 79 -6.36 -9.51 -8.71
N PHE A 80 -5.03 -9.58 -8.78
CA PHE A 80 -4.31 -9.51 -10.05
C PHE A 80 -4.12 -10.92 -10.65
N PRO A 81 -3.91 -11.03 -11.97
CA PRO A 81 -3.61 -12.29 -12.65
C PRO A 81 -2.48 -13.07 -11.97
N GLY A 82 -2.71 -14.35 -11.69
CA GLY A 82 -1.71 -15.22 -11.06
C GLY A 82 -1.59 -15.07 -9.53
N MET A 83 -2.36 -14.18 -8.88
CA MET A 83 -2.30 -14.01 -7.43
C MET A 83 -2.61 -15.34 -6.69
N PRO A 84 -1.65 -15.89 -5.93
CA PRO A 84 -1.84 -17.18 -5.26
C PRO A 84 -2.73 -17.04 -4.02
N GLY A 85 -3.36 -18.16 -3.64
CA GLY A 85 -4.02 -18.31 -2.34
C GLY A 85 -3.13 -18.93 -1.28
N PHE A 86 -3.66 -19.03 -0.06
CA PHE A 86 -2.99 -19.67 1.07
C PHE A 86 -3.97 -20.40 1.98
N ALA A 87 -3.65 -21.65 2.30
CA ALA A 87 -4.24 -22.36 3.42
C ALA A 87 -3.17 -23.25 4.06
N LYS A 88 -3.04 -23.21 5.39
CA LYS A 88 -2.02 -24.00 6.08
C LYS A 88 -2.27 -25.49 5.86
N GLY A 89 -1.26 -26.20 5.36
CA GLY A 89 -1.36 -27.62 5.02
C GLY A 89 -2.00 -27.90 3.66
N HIS A 90 -2.25 -26.87 2.86
CA HIS A 90 -2.69 -26.97 1.47
C HIS A 90 -1.58 -26.47 0.55
N GLU A 91 -1.11 -27.32 -0.34
CA GLU A 91 -0.14 -26.98 -1.39
C GLU A 91 -0.83 -27.10 -2.75
N GLY A 92 -0.75 -26.05 -3.56
CA GLY A 92 -1.33 -26.05 -4.90
C GLY A 92 -1.99 -24.73 -5.30
N PRO A 93 -2.32 -24.58 -6.60
CA PRO A 93 -2.91 -23.35 -7.15
C PRO A 93 -4.37 -23.13 -6.73
N ASP A 94 -5.02 -24.13 -6.14
CA ASP A 94 -6.41 -24.11 -5.68
C ASP A 94 -6.56 -23.66 -4.22
N ALA A 95 -5.47 -23.24 -3.57
CA ALA A 95 -5.55 -22.61 -2.25
C ALA A 95 -6.48 -21.38 -2.29
N PRO A 96 -7.29 -21.14 -1.25
CA PRO A 96 -8.21 -20.01 -1.24
C PRO A 96 -7.44 -18.69 -1.24
N GLN A 97 -7.88 -17.74 -2.06
CA GLN A 97 -7.31 -16.39 -2.06
C GLN A 97 -7.61 -15.66 -0.75
N GLU A 98 -6.61 -14.96 -0.24
CA GLU A 98 -6.77 -14.04 0.88
C GLU A 98 -7.04 -12.63 0.36
N ALA A 99 -7.86 -11.85 1.09
CA ALA A 99 -8.17 -10.46 0.74
C ALA A 99 -6.96 -9.54 0.97
N ARG A 100 -6.06 -9.49 -0.02
CA ARG A 100 -4.76 -8.79 0.04
C ARG A 100 -4.54 -7.77 -1.06
N ALA A 101 -5.40 -7.73 -2.07
CA ALA A 101 -5.27 -6.81 -3.19
C ALA A 101 -6.65 -6.26 -3.57
N ILE A 102 -6.70 -4.96 -3.84
CA ILE A 102 -7.81 -4.34 -4.54
C ILE A 102 -7.25 -3.26 -5.45
N GLY A 103 -7.63 -3.29 -6.72
CA GLY A 103 -7.22 -2.37 -7.76
C GLY A 103 -8.43 -1.62 -8.31
N ALA A 104 -8.25 -0.36 -8.67
CA ALA A 104 -9.27 0.46 -9.31
C ALA A 104 -8.62 1.58 -10.13
N ARG A 105 -9.30 2.04 -11.18
CA ARG A 105 -8.94 3.24 -11.91
C ARG A 105 -9.64 4.44 -11.27
N VAL A 106 -8.86 5.47 -10.95
CA VAL A 106 -9.34 6.72 -10.34
C VAL A 106 -8.58 7.88 -10.97
N GLY A 107 -9.27 8.90 -11.49
CA GLY A 107 -8.65 10.08 -12.09
C GLY A 107 -7.57 9.77 -13.13
N GLY A 108 -7.77 8.72 -13.94
CA GLY A 108 -6.81 8.28 -14.96
C GLY A 108 -5.63 7.42 -14.46
N VAL A 109 -5.51 7.19 -13.16
CA VAL A 109 -4.46 6.35 -12.54
C VAL A 109 -5.00 4.96 -12.22
N ASP A 110 -4.26 3.90 -12.56
CA ASP A 110 -4.54 2.53 -12.09
C ASP A 110 -3.88 2.33 -10.71
N VAL A 111 -4.67 2.32 -9.65
CA VAL A 111 -4.21 2.25 -8.26
C VAL A 111 -4.52 0.89 -7.66
N TRP A 112 -3.51 0.26 -7.06
CA TRP A 112 -3.65 -0.97 -6.29
C TRP A 112 -3.31 -0.75 -4.81
N SER A 113 -4.26 -1.04 -3.92
CA SER A 113 -4.02 -1.20 -2.48
C SER A 113 -3.60 -2.63 -2.17
N LEU A 114 -2.36 -2.81 -1.71
CA LEU A 114 -1.72 -4.10 -1.54
C LEU A 114 -1.33 -4.36 -0.08
N TYR A 115 -1.72 -5.50 0.46
CA TYR A 115 -1.28 -6.01 1.75
C TYR A 115 -0.44 -7.28 1.54
N VAL A 116 0.84 -7.08 1.23
CA VAL A 116 1.77 -8.17 0.91
C VAL A 116 1.86 -9.12 2.10
N PRO A 117 1.87 -10.46 1.88
CA PRO A 117 1.96 -11.41 2.98
C PRO A 117 3.15 -11.10 3.90
N ASN A 118 2.91 -11.04 5.22
CA ASN A 118 3.95 -10.75 6.21
C ASN A 118 5.14 -11.73 6.14
N GLY A 119 4.83 -13.03 5.98
CA GLY A 119 5.80 -14.12 5.93
C GLY A 119 5.97 -14.85 7.27
N ARG A 120 5.62 -14.21 8.40
CA ARG A 120 5.69 -14.73 9.78
C ARG A 120 7.10 -15.06 10.26
N ALA A 121 7.71 -16.11 9.70
CA ALA A 121 9.06 -16.55 10.00
C ALA A 121 9.67 -17.19 8.74
N LEU A 122 11.00 -17.18 8.62
CA LEU A 122 11.68 -17.65 7.40
C LEU A 122 11.38 -19.11 7.04
N GLU A 123 11.07 -19.96 8.03
CA GLU A 123 10.71 -21.37 7.84
C GLU A 123 9.19 -21.62 7.81
N ASP A 124 8.35 -20.59 8.02
CA ASP A 124 6.90 -20.75 7.97
C ASP A 124 6.45 -20.89 6.50
N PRO A 125 5.52 -21.80 6.16
CA PRO A 125 4.96 -21.90 4.80
C PRO A 125 4.40 -20.58 4.24
N HIS A 126 3.98 -19.67 5.13
CA HIS A 126 3.53 -18.34 4.76
C HIS A 126 4.65 -17.46 4.15
N PHE A 127 5.92 -17.77 4.41
CA PHE A 127 7.06 -17.10 3.78
C PHE A 127 7.21 -17.52 2.31
N THR A 128 7.10 -18.81 2.01
CA THR A 128 7.05 -19.28 0.61
C THR A 128 5.86 -18.68 -0.14
N TYR A 129 4.69 -18.61 0.52
CA TYR A 129 3.52 -17.92 -0.03
C TYR A 129 3.81 -16.45 -0.37
N LYS A 130 4.47 -15.71 0.53
CA LYS A 130 4.91 -14.32 0.28
C LYS A 130 5.73 -14.20 -1.00
N LEU A 131 6.73 -15.06 -1.17
CA LEU A 131 7.62 -15.01 -2.33
C LEU A 131 6.88 -15.33 -3.64
N HIS A 132 6.00 -16.33 -3.65
CA HIS A 132 5.15 -16.62 -4.81
C HIS A 132 4.19 -15.47 -5.14
N TRP A 133 3.62 -14.84 -4.12
CA TRP A 133 2.73 -13.70 -4.29
C TRP A 133 3.45 -12.50 -4.91
N LEU A 134 4.66 -12.18 -4.43
CA LEU A 134 5.50 -11.12 -5.00
C LEU A 134 5.96 -11.44 -6.41
N LYS A 135 6.28 -12.71 -6.71
CA LYS A 135 6.65 -13.13 -8.06
C LYS A 135 5.51 -12.93 -9.05
N ALA A 136 4.29 -13.33 -8.67
CA ALA A 136 3.10 -13.10 -9.49
C ALA A 136 2.81 -11.59 -9.68
N LEU A 137 3.05 -10.77 -8.65
CA LEU A 137 2.91 -9.31 -8.76
C LEU A 137 3.94 -8.71 -9.73
N GLU A 138 5.19 -9.18 -9.69
CA GLU A 138 6.24 -8.79 -10.64
C GLU A 138 5.85 -9.11 -12.08
N GLU A 139 5.35 -10.32 -12.33
CA GLU A 139 4.88 -10.74 -13.65
C GLU A 139 3.70 -9.88 -14.13
N PHE A 140 2.68 -9.69 -13.29
CA PHE A 140 1.56 -8.80 -13.59
C PHE A 140 2.01 -7.37 -13.92
N THR A 141 2.96 -6.83 -13.15
CA THR A 141 3.51 -5.49 -13.36
C THR A 141 4.19 -5.40 -14.72
N ARG A 142 5.08 -6.35 -15.02
CA ARG A 142 5.82 -6.40 -16.27
C ARG A 142 4.89 -6.51 -17.48
N ASP A 143 3.89 -7.38 -17.40
CA ASP A 143 2.93 -7.59 -18.48
C ASP A 143 2.07 -6.34 -18.72
N THR A 144 1.64 -5.69 -17.64
CA THR A 144 0.85 -4.45 -17.69
C THR A 144 1.65 -3.32 -18.35
N LEU A 145 2.89 -3.10 -17.92
CA LEU A 145 3.74 -2.04 -18.45
C LEU A 145 4.26 -2.33 -19.86
N THR A 146 4.39 -3.61 -20.23
CA THR A 146 4.69 -4.00 -21.62
C THR A 146 3.51 -3.73 -22.54
N ALA A 147 2.30 -4.06 -22.11
CA ALA A 147 1.08 -3.86 -22.88
C ALA A 147 0.67 -2.37 -22.97
N SER A 148 0.95 -1.59 -21.93
CA SER A 148 0.59 -0.17 -21.87
C SER A 148 1.64 0.64 -21.09
N PRO A 149 2.77 1.00 -21.73
CA PRO A 149 3.88 1.70 -21.07
C PRO A 149 3.51 3.07 -20.49
N ALA A 150 2.53 3.74 -21.10
CA ALA A 150 2.07 5.06 -20.69
C ALA A 150 1.02 5.03 -19.56
N THR A 151 0.61 3.85 -19.08
CA THR A 151 -0.36 3.76 -17.98
C THR A 151 0.27 4.27 -16.68
N PRO A 152 -0.31 5.29 -16.03
CA PRO A 152 0.07 5.65 -14.67
C PRO A 152 -0.42 4.55 -13.72
N LEU A 153 0.50 3.66 -13.33
CA LEU A 153 0.23 2.53 -12.45
C LEU A 153 0.86 2.83 -11.08
N ALA A 154 0.08 2.68 -10.02
CA ALA A 154 0.54 2.85 -8.64
C ALA A 154 0.26 1.57 -7.84
N LEU A 155 1.31 0.86 -7.46
CA LEU A 155 1.24 -0.23 -6.49
C LEU A 155 1.58 0.33 -5.11
N VAL A 156 0.56 0.47 -4.26
CA VAL A 156 0.69 1.13 -2.97
C VAL A 156 0.26 0.22 -1.83
N GLY A 157 0.87 0.36 -0.66
CA GLY A 157 0.47 -0.45 0.49
C GLY A 157 1.58 -0.82 1.43
N ASP A 158 1.28 -1.80 2.28
CA ASP A 158 2.23 -2.42 3.20
C ASP A 158 2.88 -3.61 2.50
N PHE A 159 4.13 -3.42 2.09
CA PHE A 159 4.91 -4.43 1.40
C PHE A 159 5.52 -5.46 2.36
N ASN A 160 5.48 -5.20 3.68
CA ASN A 160 6.14 -6.04 4.67
C ASN A 160 7.61 -6.32 4.33
N ILE A 161 8.32 -5.43 3.63
CA ILE A 161 9.73 -5.59 3.23
C ILE A 161 10.44 -4.27 3.48
N ALA A 162 11.59 -4.31 4.15
CA ALA A 162 12.53 -3.20 4.30
C ALA A 162 13.65 -3.38 3.24
N PRO A 163 13.60 -2.65 2.11
CA PRO A 163 14.45 -2.90 0.95
C PRO A 163 15.94 -2.69 1.24
N THR A 164 16.27 -1.73 2.10
CA THR A 164 17.65 -1.41 2.48
C THR A 164 17.87 -1.50 3.99
N ASP A 165 19.12 -1.47 4.44
CA ASP A 165 19.43 -1.42 5.87
C ASP A 165 18.96 -0.11 6.53
N ALA A 166 18.91 1.00 5.77
CA ALA A 166 18.37 2.26 6.25
C ALA A 166 16.86 2.19 6.55
N ASP A 167 16.17 1.19 6.00
CA ASP A 167 14.74 0.94 6.21
C ASP A 167 14.46 0.09 7.45
N ASN A 168 15.50 -0.36 8.16
CA ASN A 168 15.39 -1.13 9.39
C ASN A 168 16.10 -0.44 10.56
N GLY A 169 15.33 0.29 11.37
CA GLY A 169 15.78 0.87 12.62
C GLY A 169 15.45 0.03 13.86
N ASP A 170 14.79 -1.12 13.73
CA ASP A 170 14.47 -1.99 14.85
C ASP A 170 15.60 -3.01 15.09
N PRO A 171 16.34 -2.92 16.22
CA PRO A 171 17.47 -3.82 16.49
C PRO A 171 17.06 -5.28 16.71
N THR A 172 15.77 -5.58 16.83
CA THR A 172 15.26 -6.95 16.97
C THR A 172 14.91 -7.61 15.64
N ILE A 173 14.89 -6.85 14.55
CA ILE A 173 14.71 -7.36 13.19
C ILE A 173 16.10 -7.57 12.59
N VAL A 174 16.51 -8.83 12.50
CA VAL A 174 17.90 -9.20 12.19
C VAL A 174 17.96 -9.96 10.86
N PRO A 175 18.79 -9.54 9.89
CA PRO A 175 19.03 -10.28 8.66
C PRO A 175 19.42 -11.74 8.92
N GLY A 176 18.81 -12.67 8.19
CA GLY A 176 19.03 -14.11 8.34
C GLY A 176 18.19 -14.79 9.45
N PHE A 177 17.49 -14.02 10.29
CA PHE A 177 16.61 -14.56 11.34
C PHE A 177 15.17 -14.06 11.21
N SER A 178 14.99 -12.80 10.83
CA SER A 178 13.68 -12.15 10.72
C SER A 178 13.23 -12.08 9.26
N THR A 179 11.91 -12.17 9.05
CA THR A 179 11.27 -11.68 7.83
C THR A 179 11.41 -10.15 7.74
N HIS A 180 10.91 -9.57 6.66
CA HIS A 180 11.05 -8.16 6.26
C HIS A 180 12.42 -7.76 5.71
N VAL A 181 13.50 -8.39 6.17
CA VAL A 181 14.88 -7.99 5.85
C VAL A 181 15.72 -9.11 5.23
N SER A 182 15.11 -10.25 4.88
CA SER A 182 15.87 -11.34 4.27
C SER A 182 16.34 -10.97 2.86
N PRO A 183 17.47 -11.53 2.39
CA PRO A 183 17.98 -11.26 1.05
C PRO A 183 16.94 -11.53 -0.05
N VAL A 184 16.20 -12.64 0.05
CA VAL A 184 15.19 -13.02 -0.96
C VAL A 184 13.97 -12.10 -0.97
N GLU A 185 13.60 -11.50 0.16
CA GLU A 185 12.55 -10.46 0.20
C GLU A 185 13.03 -9.17 -0.49
N ARG A 186 14.27 -8.77 -0.23
CA ARG A 186 14.87 -7.59 -0.86
C ARG A 186 15.05 -7.78 -2.36
N GLU A 187 15.44 -8.98 -2.79
CA GLU A 187 15.50 -9.36 -4.21
C GLU A 187 14.12 -9.29 -4.87
N ALA A 188 13.06 -9.76 -4.19
CA ALA A 188 11.70 -9.67 -4.70
C ALA A 188 11.20 -8.21 -4.84
N PHE A 189 11.57 -7.33 -3.89
CA PHE A 189 11.28 -5.90 -4.01
C PHE A 189 12.04 -5.26 -5.18
N ALA A 190 13.35 -5.53 -5.30
CA ALA A 190 14.16 -5.04 -6.41
C ALA A 190 13.67 -5.55 -7.78
N ALA A 191 13.07 -6.75 -7.82
CA ALA A 191 12.47 -7.30 -9.03
C ALA A 191 11.24 -6.48 -9.49
N LEU A 192 10.45 -5.93 -8.57
CA LEU A 192 9.35 -5.01 -8.90
C LEU A 192 9.89 -3.70 -9.48
N GLU A 193 10.98 -3.16 -8.93
CA GLU A 193 11.65 -1.98 -9.50
C GLU A 193 12.18 -2.27 -10.92
N ALA A 194 12.83 -3.41 -11.10
CA ALA A 194 13.30 -3.88 -12.40
C ALA A 194 12.16 -4.24 -13.38
N ALA A 195 10.92 -4.42 -12.90
CA ALA A 195 9.74 -4.58 -13.73
C ALA A 195 9.21 -3.25 -14.29
N GLY A 196 9.78 -2.12 -13.89
CA GLY A 196 9.43 -0.78 -14.39
C GLY A 196 8.82 0.15 -13.34
N LEU A 197 8.89 -0.21 -12.05
CA LEU A 197 8.40 0.61 -10.95
C LEU A 197 9.54 1.39 -10.27
N ARG A 198 9.18 2.47 -9.58
CA ARG A 198 10.09 3.29 -8.77
C ARG A 198 9.46 3.59 -7.41
N ASP A 199 10.23 3.53 -6.32
CA ASP A 199 9.84 4.18 -5.05
C ASP A 199 9.84 5.69 -5.29
N VAL A 200 8.66 6.27 -5.46
CA VAL A 200 8.51 7.71 -5.76
C VAL A 200 8.62 8.59 -4.52
N VAL A 201 8.58 7.99 -3.33
CA VAL A 201 8.65 8.72 -2.05
C VAL A 201 10.11 8.95 -1.66
N ARG A 202 11.00 7.96 -1.89
CA ARG A 202 12.42 8.04 -1.50
C ARG A 202 13.15 9.29 -2.00
N PRO A 203 13.02 9.72 -3.27
CA PRO A 203 13.76 10.88 -3.76
C PRO A 203 13.41 12.19 -3.04
N LEU A 204 12.19 12.30 -2.51
CA LEU A 204 11.67 13.49 -1.85
C LEU A 204 11.73 13.38 -0.31
N VAL A 205 11.59 12.17 0.22
CA VAL A 205 11.64 11.82 1.63
C VAL A 205 12.63 10.66 1.82
N PRO A 206 13.95 10.95 1.88
CA PRO A 206 15.00 9.92 1.87
C PRO A 206 15.04 9.07 3.15
N GLU A 207 14.67 9.67 4.28
CA GLU A 207 14.70 9.04 5.60
C GLU A 207 13.30 8.95 6.21
N GLY A 208 13.15 8.07 7.20
CA GLY A 208 11.92 7.90 7.95
C GLY A 208 11.39 6.48 7.91
N PHE A 209 10.63 6.12 8.94
CA PHE A 209 9.96 4.84 9.06
C PHE A 209 8.46 5.02 8.91
N THR A 210 7.77 3.95 8.55
CA THR A 210 6.32 3.93 8.36
C THR A 210 5.62 3.05 9.37
N TYR A 211 6.36 2.18 10.07
CA TYR A 211 5.87 1.21 11.05
C TYR A 211 6.69 1.22 12.35
N TRP A 212 6.00 1.05 13.48
CA TRP A 212 6.60 0.80 14.80
C TRP A 212 5.74 -0.16 15.64
N ASP A 213 6.32 -1.29 16.06
CA ASP A 213 5.67 -2.23 16.98
C ASP A 213 5.17 -1.51 18.26
N TYR A 214 4.02 -1.92 18.77
CA TYR A 214 3.42 -1.30 19.97
C TYR A 214 4.26 -1.49 21.24
N LYS A 215 5.07 -2.54 21.30
CA LYS A 215 5.83 -2.95 22.48
C LYS A 215 7.15 -2.19 22.55
N GLN A 216 7.80 -2.31 23.71
CA GLN A 216 9.17 -1.83 23.96
C GLN A 216 9.44 -0.35 23.64
N LEU A 217 8.38 0.47 23.57
CA LEU A 217 8.47 1.91 23.26
C LEU A 217 9.18 2.17 21.92
N ARG A 218 8.96 1.31 20.91
CA ARG A 218 9.59 1.45 19.59
C ARG A 218 9.33 2.79 18.93
N PHE A 219 8.09 3.30 18.99
CA PHE A 219 7.76 4.60 18.42
C PHE A 219 8.46 5.80 19.12
N PRO A 220 8.41 5.95 20.46
CA PRO A 220 9.18 6.98 21.16
C PRO A 220 10.70 6.89 20.95
N ARG A 221 11.24 5.67 20.81
CA ARG A 221 12.67 5.43 20.54
C ARG A 221 13.05 5.57 19.07
N ASN A 222 12.07 5.82 18.20
CA ASN A 222 12.22 5.86 16.75
C ASN A 222 12.89 4.60 16.17
N GLN A 223 12.58 3.43 16.71
CA GLN A 223 13.06 2.13 16.25
C GLN A 223 11.95 1.49 15.42
N GLY A 224 11.94 1.73 14.11
CA GLY A 224 10.85 1.32 13.22
C GLY A 224 11.34 0.69 11.93
N LEU A 225 10.40 0.38 11.05
CA LEU A 225 10.67 -0.09 9.70
C LEU A 225 10.02 0.84 8.67
N ARG A 226 10.63 1.00 7.50
CA ARG A 226 9.97 1.56 6.30
C ARG A 226 9.53 0.40 5.42
N ILE A 227 8.24 0.08 5.50
CA ILE A 227 7.61 -1.07 4.83
C ILE A 227 6.37 -0.69 4.03
N ASP A 228 5.90 0.55 4.16
CA ASP A 228 4.77 1.08 3.40
C ASP A 228 5.30 1.93 2.25
N PHE A 229 4.90 1.59 1.02
CA PHE A 229 5.45 2.20 -0.19
C PHE A 229 4.37 2.64 -1.17
N ILE A 230 4.75 3.59 -2.01
CA ILE A 230 4.05 3.96 -3.23
C ILE A 230 5.05 3.69 -4.36
N LEU A 231 4.83 2.59 -5.09
CA LEU A 231 5.65 2.22 -6.24
C LEU A 231 4.91 2.61 -7.52
N GLY A 232 5.49 3.53 -8.28
CA GLY A 232 4.89 4.08 -9.49
C GLY A 232 5.56 3.58 -10.76
N SER A 233 4.80 3.38 -11.84
CA SER A 233 5.35 3.31 -13.19
C SER A 233 6.02 4.63 -13.59
N GLU A 234 6.74 4.66 -14.71
CA GLU A 234 7.37 5.89 -15.20
C GLU A 234 6.37 7.05 -15.36
N ALA A 235 5.24 6.81 -16.04
CA ALA A 235 4.19 7.82 -16.21
C ALA A 235 3.61 8.33 -14.87
N PHE A 236 3.49 7.46 -13.85
CA PHE A 236 3.07 7.87 -12.52
C PHE A 236 4.17 8.66 -11.80
N ALA A 237 5.42 8.20 -11.88
CA ALA A 237 6.55 8.81 -11.20
C ALA A 237 6.85 10.22 -11.74
N ASP A 238 6.70 10.43 -13.06
CA ASP A 238 6.90 11.73 -13.70
C ASP A 238 5.84 12.76 -13.27
N ALA A 239 4.65 12.30 -12.88
CA ALA A 239 3.58 13.13 -12.34
C ALA A 239 3.79 13.52 -10.85
N VAL A 240 4.72 12.89 -10.12
CA VAL A 240 4.90 13.15 -8.69
C VAL A 240 5.59 14.50 -8.47
N THR A 241 4.89 15.40 -7.78
CA THR A 241 5.36 16.75 -7.43
C THR A 241 5.68 16.92 -5.95
N GLY A 242 5.19 16.01 -5.10
CA GLY A 242 5.41 16.06 -3.65
C GLY A 242 5.24 14.70 -2.98
N ALA A 243 5.84 14.54 -1.79
CA ALA A 243 5.65 13.34 -0.98
C ALA A 243 5.82 13.65 0.52
N SER A 244 5.15 12.87 1.37
CA SER A 244 5.24 12.98 2.83
C SER A 244 5.00 11.65 3.55
N ILE A 245 5.61 11.51 4.73
CA ILE A 245 5.32 10.43 5.69
C ILE A 245 4.70 11.08 6.93
N HIS A 246 3.44 10.76 7.22
CA HIS A 246 2.68 11.40 8.30
C HIS A 246 2.95 10.77 9.67
N ARG A 247 4.22 10.75 10.10
CA ARG A 247 4.70 10.13 11.35
C ARG A 247 3.86 10.49 12.59
N ASN A 248 3.30 11.68 12.63
CA ASN A 248 2.50 12.14 13.77
C ASN A 248 1.17 11.41 13.93
N GLU A 249 0.67 10.72 12.90
CA GLU A 249 -0.52 9.86 13.00
C GLU A 249 -0.32 8.64 13.91
N ARG A 250 0.92 8.38 14.33
CA ARG A 250 1.26 7.35 15.33
C ARG A 250 1.12 7.82 16.79
N LYS A 251 0.88 9.12 17.01
CA LYS A 251 0.66 9.73 18.34
C LYS A 251 -0.82 9.66 18.74
N GLY A 252 -1.08 9.91 20.02
CA GLY A 252 -2.43 9.96 20.58
C GLY A 252 -2.98 8.58 20.94
N ASP A 253 -4.30 8.52 21.17
CA ASP A 253 -5.00 7.32 21.60
C ASP A 253 -5.45 6.47 20.41
N GLY A 254 -5.33 5.14 20.56
CA GLY A 254 -5.72 4.17 19.53
C GLY A 254 -5.07 4.32 18.14
N PRO A 255 -3.78 4.71 17.99
CA PRO A 255 -3.17 4.84 16.67
C PRO A 255 -3.00 3.47 16.00
N SER A 256 -2.90 3.45 14.68
CA SER A 256 -2.29 2.30 13.98
C SER A 256 -0.80 2.22 14.34
N ASP A 257 -0.19 1.05 14.22
CA ASP A 257 1.26 0.86 14.28
C ASP A 257 1.96 1.40 13.04
N HIS A 258 1.21 1.62 11.96
CA HIS A 258 1.65 2.27 10.74
C HIS A 258 1.20 3.73 10.65
N VAL A 259 1.85 4.50 9.78
CA VAL A 259 1.49 5.88 9.43
C VAL A 259 1.22 6.04 7.94
N PRO A 260 0.39 7.01 7.53
CA PRO A 260 0.16 7.27 6.12
C PRO A 260 1.43 7.71 5.39
N VAL A 261 1.55 7.23 4.17
CA VAL A 261 2.51 7.72 3.17
C VAL A 261 1.71 8.35 2.04
N VAL A 262 2.10 9.55 1.62
CA VAL A 262 1.32 10.38 0.68
C VAL A 262 2.21 10.87 -0.45
N VAL A 263 1.67 10.95 -1.65
CA VAL A 263 2.24 11.68 -2.79
C VAL A 263 1.23 12.66 -3.39
N ASP A 264 1.77 13.75 -3.91
CA ASP A 264 1.06 14.74 -4.69
C ASP A 264 1.37 14.52 -6.17
N LEU A 265 0.33 14.43 -7.00
CA LEU A 265 0.40 14.16 -8.43
C LEU A 265 -0.14 15.34 -9.21
N ASP A 266 0.65 15.80 -10.16
CA ASP A 266 0.23 16.68 -11.25
C ASP A 266 -0.06 15.82 -12.48
N LEU A 267 -1.34 15.62 -12.76
CA LEU A 267 -1.81 14.78 -13.87
C LEU A 267 -2.17 15.62 -15.09
N ASP A 268 -2.05 16.94 -14.99
CA ASP A 268 -2.24 17.85 -16.11
C ASP A 268 -0.94 17.81 -16.93
N GLY A 269 -1.01 17.24 -18.14
CA GLY A 269 0.15 17.16 -19.01
C GLY A 269 0.65 18.55 -19.43
N PRO A 270 1.85 18.66 -20.05
CA PRO A 270 2.37 19.94 -20.55
C PRO A 270 1.46 20.64 -21.59
N ASP A 271 0.44 19.96 -22.12
CA ASP A 271 -0.54 20.49 -23.07
C ASP A 271 -1.74 21.19 -22.40
N ASP A 272 -1.85 21.20 -21.06
CA ASP A 272 -3.01 21.77 -20.36
C ASP A 272 -2.89 23.27 -20.03
N ASP A 273 -1.69 23.84 -20.18
CA ASP A 273 -1.44 25.28 -20.10
C ASP A 273 -2.09 26.09 -21.25
N ASP A 274 -2.54 25.41 -22.32
CA ASP A 274 -3.24 26.01 -23.46
C ASP A 274 -4.78 26.02 -23.31
N ARG A 275 -5.33 25.61 -22.16
CA ARG A 275 -6.77 25.77 -21.91
C ARG A 275 -7.09 27.26 -21.78
N PRO A 276 -7.96 27.83 -22.64
CA PRO A 276 -8.31 29.23 -22.54
C PRO A 276 -8.95 29.49 -21.18
N MET A 277 -8.34 30.38 -20.39
CA MET A 277 -8.93 30.94 -19.18
C MET A 277 -10.28 31.55 -19.56
N ILE A 278 -11.37 30.83 -19.27
CA ILE A 278 -12.72 31.37 -19.38
C ILE A 278 -12.92 32.23 -18.12
N TRP A 279 -12.77 33.55 -18.30
CA TRP A 279 -13.05 34.58 -17.31
C TRP A 279 -14.55 34.75 -17.08
#